data_AF-A0A7J7XPP1-F1
#
_entry.id   AF-A0A7J7XPP1-F1
#
_cell.length_a   1.000
_cell.length_b   1.000
_cell.length_c   1.000
_cell.angle_alpha   90.00
_cell.angle_beta   90.00
_cell.angle_gamma   90.00
#
_symmetry.space_group_name_H-M   'P 1'
#
loop_
_entity.id
_entity.type
_entity.pdbx_description
1 polymer ?
#
loop_
_entity_poly.entity_id
_entity_poly.type
_entity_poly.pdbx_seq_one_letter_code
_entity_poly.pdbx_strand_id
1 'polypeptide(L)'
;MPGVKAAQAARQGPAKRRLAEQFAAGKIITDLSKKEWKLGSPIGQGGFGCICLADKNSSKSVGSDAPCVVKVEPSENGPLFTELKFYQRAAKPEQIQKWIQTHKLKYLGVPKYWGSGLHDKNGKKLQVYDNRSLWE
;
A
#
# COMPACT_ATOMS: atom_id res chain seq x y z
N MET A 1 7.64 35.35 -44.66
CA MET A 1 6.50 34.45 -44.36
C MET A 1 6.85 33.63 -43.13
N PRO A 2 6.04 33.61 -42.05
CA PRO A 2 6.32 32.80 -40.88
C PRO A 2 5.90 31.34 -41.12
N GLY A 3 6.81 30.41 -40.82
CA GLY A 3 6.60 28.97 -40.99
C GLY A 3 5.60 28.41 -39.97
N VAL A 4 4.63 27.65 -40.45
CA VAL A 4 3.60 26.98 -39.64
C VAL A 4 4.27 25.85 -38.86
N LYS A 5 4.32 25.94 -37.52
CA LYS A 5 4.68 24.79 -36.67
C LYS A 5 3.53 23.78 -36.71
N ALA A 6 3.78 22.60 -37.25
CA ALA A 6 2.86 21.47 -37.16
C ALA A 6 2.67 21.07 -35.68
N ALA A 7 1.41 20.96 -35.25
CA ALA A 7 1.07 20.42 -33.94
C ALA A 7 1.51 18.95 -33.89
N GLN A 8 2.47 18.64 -33.02
CA GLN A 8 2.80 17.25 -32.71
C GLN A 8 1.57 16.56 -32.12
N ALA A 9 1.16 15.46 -32.74
CA ALA A 9 0.11 14.60 -32.21
C ALA A 9 0.45 14.25 -30.76
N ALA A 10 -0.49 14.51 -29.84
CA ALA A 10 -0.35 14.16 -28.44
C ALA A 10 -0.01 12.66 -28.34
N ARG A 11 1.18 12.34 -27.83
CA ARG A 11 1.53 10.96 -27.49
C ARG A 11 0.43 10.43 -26.57
N GLN A 12 -0.26 9.37 -26.98
CA GLN A 12 -1.22 8.71 -26.11
C GLN A 12 -0.49 8.33 -24.82
N GLY A 13 -0.89 8.95 -23.71
CA GLY A 13 -0.40 8.59 -22.40
C GLY A 13 -0.72 7.12 -22.11
N PRO A 14 -0.02 6.48 -21.17
CA PRO A 14 -0.33 5.11 -20.77
C PRO A 14 -1.82 5.00 -20.41
N ALA A 15 -2.43 3.86 -20.78
CA ALA A 15 -3.85 3.60 -20.56
C ALA A 15 -4.29 3.98 -19.13
N LYS A 16 -5.48 4.57 -19.02
CA LYS A 16 -6.04 5.01 -17.74
C LYS A 16 -6.11 3.82 -16.79
N ARG A 17 -5.32 3.87 -15.72
CA ARG A 17 -5.20 2.77 -14.74
C ARG A 17 -6.56 2.52 -14.09
N ARG A 18 -6.89 1.25 -13.86
CA ARG A 18 -8.11 0.86 -13.16
C ARG A 18 -7.99 1.27 -11.69
N LEU A 19 -9.00 1.96 -11.17
CA LEU A 19 -9.07 2.26 -9.75
C LEU A 19 -9.24 0.95 -8.96
N ALA A 20 -8.57 0.86 -7.82
CA ALA A 20 -8.78 -0.27 -6.92
C ALA A 20 -10.20 -0.22 -6.36
N GLU A 21 -10.91 -1.34 -6.41
CA GLU A 21 -12.16 -1.50 -5.68
C GLU A 21 -11.91 -1.45 -4.17
N GLN A 22 -12.80 -0.78 -3.45
CA GLN A 22 -12.77 -0.71 -1.99
C GLN A 22 -13.30 -2.02 -1.38
N PHE A 23 -12.77 -2.41 -0.23
CA PHE A 23 -13.34 -3.49 0.57
C PHE A 23 -14.30 -2.91 1.61
N ALA A 24 -15.30 -3.70 2.00
CA ALA A 24 -16.18 -3.35 3.10
C ALA A 24 -15.40 -3.27 4.42
N ALA A 25 -15.72 -2.28 5.25
CA ALA A 25 -15.21 -2.21 6.60
C ALA A 25 -15.62 -3.47 7.39
N GLY A 26 -14.71 -3.96 8.24
CA GLY A 26 -14.85 -5.23 8.96
C GLY A 26 -14.44 -6.46 8.16
N LYS A 27 -14.15 -6.34 6.86
CA LYS A 27 -13.63 -7.45 6.05
C LYS A 27 -12.31 -7.96 6.63
N ILE A 28 -12.24 -9.26 6.89
CA ILE A 28 -11.00 -9.94 7.26
C ILE A 28 -10.31 -10.42 5.98
N ILE A 29 -9.01 -10.18 5.92
CA ILE A 29 -8.11 -10.67 4.88
C ILE A 29 -6.95 -11.41 5.53
N THR A 30 -6.42 -12.40 4.82
CA THR A 30 -5.30 -13.22 5.28
C THR A 30 -4.08 -12.93 4.41
N ASP A 31 -2.95 -12.66 5.03
CA ASP A 31 -1.69 -12.43 4.31
C ASP A 31 -0.98 -13.75 3.96
N LEU A 32 0.10 -13.68 3.19
CA LEU A 32 0.91 -14.84 2.80
C LEU A 32 1.60 -15.54 4.00
N SER A 33 1.69 -14.86 5.15
CA SER A 33 2.20 -15.40 6.41
C SER A 33 1.09 -15.94 7.32
N LYS A 34 -0.13 -16.12 6.78
CA LYS A 34 -1.32 -16.58 7.49
C LYS A 34 -1.78 -15.68 8.65
N LYS A 35 -1.32 -14.42 8.69
CA LYS A 35 -1.85 -13.44 9.64
C LYS A 35 -3.14 -12.86 9.10
N GLU A 36 -4.09 -12.66 10.00
CA GLU A 36 -5.37 -12.07 9.67
C GLU A 36 -5.40 -10.59 10.01
N TRP A 37 -5.87 -9.81 9.06
CA TRP A 37 -6.00 -8.36 9.15
C TRP A 37 -7.46 -8.01 8.93
N LYS A 38 -8.04 -7.25 9.86
CA LYS A 38 -9.37 -6.66 9.71
C LYS A 38 -9.21 -5.29 9.07
N LEU A 39 -10.01 -5.02 8.05
CA LEU A 39 -10.04 -3.73 7.35
C LEU A 39 -11.02 -2.76 8.03
N GLY A 40 -10.65 -1.49 8.07
CA GLY A 40 -11.50 -0.38 8.48
C GLY A 40 -11.92 0.49 7.30
N SER A 41 -12.28 1.73 7.60
CA SER A 41 -12.69 2.71 6.59
C SER A 41 -11.57 3.02 5.58
N PRO A 42 -11.90 3.27 4.31
CA PRO A 42 -10.95 3.83 3.35
C PRO A 42 -10.53 5.24 3.78
N ILE A 43 -9.25 5.55 3.62
CA ILE A 43 -8.67 6.87 3.94
C ILE A 43 -8.10 7.58 2.71
N GLY A 44 -7.97 6.87 1.59
CA GLY A 44 -7.55 7.47 0.32
C GLY A 44 -7.70 6.51 -0.84
N GLN A 45 -7.99 7.04 -2.03
CA GLN A 45 -8.07 6.26 -3.25
C GLN A 45 -7.59 7.10 -4.43
N GLY A 46 -6.76 6.52 -5.31
CA GLY A 46 -6.24 7.21 -6.48
C GLY A 46 -5.46 6.30 -7.42
N GLY A 47 -4.52 6.88 -8.18
CA GLY A 47 -3.68 6.16 -9.15
C GLY A 47 -2.72 5.12 -8.56
N PHE A 48 -2.65 5.06 -7.23
CA PHE A 48 -1.87 4.10 -6.41
C PHE A 48 -2.80 3.12 -5.66
N GLY A 49 -4.03 2.93 -6.13
CA GLY A 49 -5.00 2.06 -5.48
C GLY A 49 -5.77 2.70 -4.34
N CYS A 50 -6.28 1.85 -3.45
CA CYS A 50 -7.10 2.22 -2.29
C CYS A 50 -6.32 1.93 -1.02
N ILE A 51 -6.23 2.91 -0.12
CA ILE A 51 -5.65 2.77 1.21
C ILE A 51 -6.80 2.74 2.22
N CYS A 52 -6.85 1.71 3.04
CA CYS A 52 -7.80 1.58 4.14
C CYS A 52 -7.08 1.36 5.46
N LEU A 53 -7.73 1.75 6.55
CA LEU A 53 -7.25 1.42 7.90
C LEU A 53 -7.23 -0.09 8.10
N ALA A 54 -6.31 -0.58 8.92
CA ALA A 54 -6.22 -1.99 9.23
C ALA A 54 -5.69 -2.24 10.63
N ASP A 55 -6.16 -3.32 11.24
CA ASP A 55 -5.62 -3.85 12.48
C ASP A 55 -5.57 -5.38 12.41
N LYS A 56 -4.86 -6.00 13.34
CA LYS A 56 -4.93 -7.46 13.54
C LYS A 56 -6.38 -7.87 13.81
N ASN A 57 -6.77 -9.04 13.31
CA ASN A 57 -8.11 -9.54 13.53
C ASN A 57 -8.39 -9.67 15.04
N SER A 58 -9.48 -9.05 15.49
CA SER A 58 -9.94 -9.05 16.88
C SER A 58 -11.48 -8.91 16.92
N SER A 59 -12.12 -8.91 18.08
CA SER A 59 -13.56 -8.65 18.18
C SER A 59 -13.93 -7.18 17.93
N LYS A 60 -12.97 -6.25 18.09
CA LYS A 60 -13.20 -4.80 17.96
C LYS A 60 -13.35 -4.38 16.48
N SER A 61 -14.10 -3.31 16.25
CA SER A 61 -14.09 -2.60 14.97
C SER A 61 -12.77 -1.83 14.80
N VAL A 62 -12.33 -1.66 13.56
CA VAL A 62 -11.13 -0.88 13.24
C VAL A 62 -11.51 0.60 13.26
N GLY A 63 -11.01 1.34 14.26
CA GLY A 63 -11.23 2.78 14.42
C GLY A 63 -10.20 3.63 13.67
N SER A 64 -10.32 4.95 13.78
CA SER A 64 -9.39 5.93 13.18
C SER A 64 -7.98 5.88 13.77
N ASP A 65 -7.84 5.26 14.94
CA ASP A 65 -6.59 5.01 15.67
C ASP A 65 -5.87 3.72 15.24
N ALA A 66 -6.31 3.09 14.14
CA ALA A 66 -5.75 1.84 13.66
C ALA A 66 -4.22 1.93 13.47
N PRO A 67 -3.45 0.94 13.94
CA PRO A 67 -1.98 0.99 13.91
C PRO A 67 -1.41 0.76 12.51
N CYS A 68 -2.19 0.18 11.59
CA CYS A 68 -1.75 -0.20 10.26
C CYS A 68 -2.70 0.34 9.20
N VAL A 69 -2.24 0.32 7.96
CA VAL A 69 -3.08 0.50 6.78
C VAL A 69 -2.85 -0.64 5.81
N VAL A 70 -3.84 -0.88 4.97
CA VAL A 70 -3.72 -1.78 3.84
C VAL A 70 -3.86 -0.99 2.56
N LYS A 71 -2.86 -1.14 1.70
CA LYS A 71 -2.90 -0.66 0.32
C LYS A 71 -3.37 -1.80 -0.57
N VAL A 72 -4.44 -1.54 -1.32
CA VAL A 72 -5.09 -2.47 -2.24
C VAL A 72 -4.92 -1.94 -3.65
N GLU A 73 -4.38 -2.77 -4.53
CA GLU A 73 -4.22 -2.45 -5.94
C GLU A 73 -4.63 -3.64 -6.84
N PRO A 74 -5.18 -3.35 -8.04
CA PRO A 74 -5.36 -4.37 -9.07
C PRO A 74 -4.04 -5.08 -9.37
N SER A 75 -4.06 -6.40 -9.59
CA SER A 75 -2.83 -7.17 -9.86
C SER A 75 -2.09 -6.73 -11.13
N GLU A 76 -2.80 -6.13 -12.07
CA GLU A 76 -2.33 -5.57 -13.35
C GLU A 76 -1.57 -4.24 -13.18
N ASN A 77 -1.67 -3.58 -12.03
CA ASN A 77 -0.91 -2.35 -11.77
C ASN A 77 0.55 -2.69 -11.43
N GLY A 78 1.45 -2.42 -12.38
CA GLY A 78 2.89 -2.69 -12.25
C GLY A 78 3.63 -2.02 -11.08
N PRO A 79 3.39 -0.74 -10.72
CA PRO A 79 4.15 -0.03 -9.68
C PRO A 79 4.10 -0.67 -8.29
N LEU A 80 2.99 -1.34 -7.94
CA LEU A 80 2.82 -2.03 -6.66
C LEU A 80 3.88 -3.10 -6.42
N PHE A 81 4.32 -3.79 -7.46
CA PHE A 81 5.29 -4.88 -7.32
C PHE A 81 6.66 -4.36 -6.88
N THR A 82 7.14 -3.27 -7.47
CA THR A 82 8.41 -2.65 -7.09
C THR A 82 8.38 -2.20 -5.64
N GLU A 83 7.31 -1.51 -5.24
CA GLU A 83 7.09 -1.09 -3.86
C GLU A 83 7.04 -2.29 -2.91
N LEU A 84 6.29 -3.35 -3.26
CA LEU A 84 6.23 -4.58 -2.47
C LEU A 84 7.63 -5.15 -2.23
N LYS A 85 8.42 -5.25 -3.31
CA LYS A 85 9.74 -5.85 -3.26
C LYS A 85 10.72 -5.01 -2.46
N PHE A 86 10.61 -3.68 -2.51
CA PHE A 86 11.37 -2.80 -1.63
C PHE A 86 11.05 -3.12 -0.16
N TYR A 87 9.77 -3.09 0.21
CA TYR A 87 9.35 -3.31 1.60
C TYR A 87 9.70 -4.71 2.12
N GLN A 88 9.51 -5.74 1.30
CA GLN A 88 9.89 -7.12 1.62
C GLN A 88 11.40 -7.30 1.85
N ARG A 89 12.26 -6.46 1.25
CA ARG A 89 13.72 -6.61 1.27
C ARG A 89 14.42 -5.68 2.25
N ALA A 90 13.93 -4.45 2.41
CA ALA A 90 14.63 -3.37 3.09
C ALA A 90 13.89 -2.79 4.32
N ALA A 91 12.61 -3.12 4.50
CA ALA A 91 11.76 -2.45 5.47
C ALA A 91 11.13 -3.41 6.50
N LYS A 92 11.78 -4.55 6.72
CA LYS A 92 11.36 -5.46 7.79
C LYS A 92 11.58 -4.81 9.15
N PRO A 93 10.69 -5.00 10.14
CA PRO A 93 10.85 -4.43 11.47
C PRO A 93 12.21 -4.72 12.09
N GLU A 94 12.74 -5.94 11.90
CA GLU A 94 14.02 -6.37 12.47
C GLU A 94 15.20 -5.63 11.82
N GLN A 95 15.15 -5.38 10.51
CA GLN A 95 16.16 -4.63 9.77
C GLN A 95 16.18 -3.16 10.21
N ILE A 96 15.00 -2.55 10.30
CA ILE A 96 14.85 -1.16 10.74
C ILE A 96 15.36 -1.00 12.17
N GLN A 97 14.98 -1.90 13.10
CA GLN A 97 15.44 -1.86 14.49
C GLN A 97 16.96 -2.04 14.60
N LYS A 98 17.53 -2.99 13.85
CA LYS A 98 18.98 -3.18 13.79
C LYS A 98 19.69 -1.92 13.34
N TRP A 99 19.19 -1.27 12.28
CA TRP A 99 19.78 -0.03 11.76
C TRP A 99 19.78 1.09 12.80
N ILE A 100 18.63 1.31 13.46
CA ILE A 100 18.45 2.31 14.51
C ILE A 100 19.46 2.08 15.64
N GLN A 101 19.60 0.83 16.10
CA GLN A 101 20.52 0.48 17.19
C GLN A 101 21.99 0.65 16.80
N THR A 102 22.41 0.11 15.64
CA THR A 102 23.79 0.19 15.18
C THR A 102 24.25 1.63 14.94
N HIS A 103 23.35 2.50 14.48
CA HIS A 103 23.65 3.91 14.19
C HIS A 103 23.25 4.86 15.30
N LYS A 104 22.79 4.35 16.46
CA LYS A 104 22.37 5.14 17.63
C LYS A 104 21.35 6.23 17.28
N LEU A 105 20.41 5.92 16.40
CA LEU A 105 19.35 6.83 15.99
C LEU A 105 18.18 6.77 16.98
N LYS A 106 17.39 7.84 17.07
CA LYS A 106 16.12 7.83 17.82
C LYS A 106 15.02 7.08 17.06
N TYR A 107 14.98 7.25 15.75
CA TYR A 107 14.04 6.56 14.84
C TYR A 107 14.63 6.53 13.42
N LEU A 108 13.96 5.82 12.51
CA LEU A 108 14.24 5.79 11.09
C LEU A 108 12.94 6.03 10.33
N GLY A 109 12.89 7.04 9.47
CA GLY A 109 11.71 7.45 8.68
C GLY A 109 11.40 6.52 7.50
N VAL A 110 11.47 5.21 7.73
CA VAL A 110 11.13 4.18 6.74
C VAL A 110 9.89 3.42 7.24
N PRO A 111 8.82 3.33 6.44
CA PRO A 111 7.63 2.58 6.83
C PRO A 111 7.91 1.12 7.10
N LYS A 112 7.35 0.57 8.18
CA LYS A 112 7.51 -0.85 8.50
C LYS A 112 6.60 -1.70 7.64
N TYR A 113 7.16 -2.78 7.09
CA TYR A 113 6.43 -3.80 6.38
C TYR A 113 5.88 -4.85 7.35
N TRP A 114 4.56 -5.08 7.32
CA TRP A 114 3.91 -6.06 8.20
C TRP A 114 3.48 -7.35 7.49
N GLY A 115 3.09 -7.25 6.21
CA GLY A 115 2.58 -8.38 5.45
C GLY A 115 2.11 -7.98 4.05
N SER A 116 1.85 -8.99 3.22
CA SER A 116 1.24 -8.82 1.89
C SER A 116 0.50 -10.08 1.51
N GLY A 117 -0.46 -9.96 0.60
CA GLY A 117 -1.39 -11.02 0.24
C GLY A 117 -1.90 -10.90 -1.18
N LEU A 118 -2.55 -11.97 -1.61
CA LEU A 118 -3.44 -11.99 -2.77
C LEU A 118 -4.82 -12.33 -2.23
N HIS A 119 -5.84 -11.59 -2.65
CA HIS A 119 -7.22 -11.90 -2.31
C HIS A 119 -8.03 -12.14 -3.57
N ASP A 120 -8.43 -13.40 -3.74
CA ASP A 120 -9.24 -13.86 -4.87
C ASP A 120 -10.71 -13.49 -4.65
N LYS A 121 -11.01 -12.25 -5.00
CA LYS A 121 -12.36 -11.85 -5.42
C LYS A 121 -12.40 -11.03 -6.71
N ASN A 122 -11.25 -10.72 -7.33
CA ASN A 122 -11.05 -10.07 -8.64
C ASN A 122 -9.53 -9.93 -8.96
N GLY A 123 -8.68 -10.87 -8.52
CA GLY A 123 -7.22 -10.78 -8.70
C GLY A 123 -6.58 -9.55 -8.05
N LYS A 124 -6.92 -9.25 -6.79
CA LYS A 124 -6.40 -8.06 -6.09
C LYS A 124 -5.18 -8.39 -5.25
N LYS A 125 -4.14 -7.56 -5.36
CA LYS A 125 -2.96 -7.61 -4.51
C LYS A 125 -3.15 -6.65 -3.34
N LEU A 126 -2.68 -7.04 -2.17
CA LEU A 126 -2.77 -6.24 -0.95
C LEU A 126 -1.43 -6.21 -0.22
N GLN A 127 -1.16 -5.09 0.44
CA GLN A 127 0.05 -4.83 1.21
C GLN A 127 -0.33 -4.15 2.51
N VAL A 128 0.25 -4.61 3.62
CA VAL A 128 -0.01 -4.09 4.97
C VAL A 128 1.20 -3.29 5.43
N TYR A 129 0.96 -2.04 5.78
CA TYR A 129 1.96 -1.08 6.24
C TYR A 129 1.60 -0.54 7.62
N ASP A 130 2.59 -0.02 8.34
CA ASP A 130 2.35 0.77 9.54
C ASP A 130 1.66 2.10 9.18
N ASN A 131 0.62 2.48 9.93
CA ASN A 131 -0.15 3.70 9.66
C ASN A 131 0.67 4.97 9.96
N ARG A 132 1.58 4.92 10.95
CA ARG A 132 2.36 6.09 11.38
C ARG A 132 3.32 6.59 10.30
N SER A 133 3.68 5.73 9.36
CA SER A 133 4.73 6.00 8.40
C SER A 133 4.24 6.63 7.09
N LEU A 134 2.95 6.91 6.96
CA LEU A 134 2.41 7.59 5.78
C LEU A 134 2.20 9.10 5.97
N TRP A 135 2.33 9.62 7.20
CA TRP A 135 1.97 11.00 7.53
C TRP A 135 2.91 11.70 8.52
N GLU A 136 4.09 11.13 8.78
CA GLU A 136 5.21 11.77 9.50
C GLU A 136 6.53 11.63 8.73
#